data_AF-A0A8X6LHJ6-F1
#
_entry.id   AF-A0A8X6LHJ6-F1
#
_cell.length_a   1.000
_cell.length_b   1.000
_cell.length_c   1.000
_cell.angle_alpha   90.00
_cell.angle_beta   90.00
_cell.angle_gamma   90.00
#
_symmetry.space_group_name_H-M   'P 1'
#
loop_
_entity.id
_entity.type
_entity.pdbx_description
1 polymer ?
#
loop_
_entity_poly.entity_id
_entity_poly.type
_entity_poly.pdbx_seq_one_letter_code
_entity_poly.pdbx_strand_id
1 'polypeptide(L)'
;MLIFIENYNLILQNLQRSHPTAEKSYVGEYIKIIAETDQHHREITQIFTDKKLEYFVIQPINNKPLKLVIKGLPVTAKWDEIKSDLTEKGIEVEKVAQLRQWKTKNPLPKKIHGIEITRG
;
A
#
# COMPACT_ATOMS: atom_id res chain seq x y z
N MET A 1 -4.55 11.16 1.30
CA MET A 1 -5.22 11.73 0.12
C MET A 1 -6.61 12.11 0.55
N LEU A 2 -6.94 13.40 0.45
CA LEU A 2 -8.26 13.95 0.78
C LEU A 2 -9.10 14.02 -0.51
N ILE A 3 -10.38 13.66 -0.44
CA ILE A 3 -11.30 13.79 -1.58
C ILE A 3 -11.76 15.25 -1.69
N PHE A 4 -11.91 15.78 -2.91
CA PHE A 4 -12.47 17.11 -3.09
C PHE A 4 -13.90 17.17 -2.53
N ILE A 5 -14.12 18.10 -1.60
CA ILE A 5 -15.44 18.39 -1.02
C ILE A 5 -15.71 19.89 -1.03
N GLU A 6 -16.97 20.27 -0.90
CA GLU A 6 -17.33 21.68 -0.67
C GLU A 6 -16.62 22.18 0.61
N ASN A 7 -15.95 23.34 0.51
CA ASN A 7 -15.12 23.96 1.56
C ASN A 7 -13.73 23.36 1.83
N TYR A 8 -13.18 22.53 0.93
CA TYR A 8 -11.80 22.02 1.07
C TYR A 8 -10.76 23.14 1.26
N ASN A 9 -10.96 24.30 0.62
CA ASN A 9 -10.06 25.46 0.72
C ASN A 9 -9.87 25.96 2.16
N LEU A 10 -10.93 26.02 2.95
CA LEU A 10 -10.85 26.46 4.34
C LEU A 10 -10.10 25.43 5.21
N ILE A 11 -10.32 24.14 4.93
CA ILE A 11 -9.62 23.05 5.60
C ILE A 11 -8.12 23.12 5.30
N LEU A 12 -7.75 23.32 4.02
CA LEU A 12 -6.36 23.46 3.61
C LEU A 12 -5.68 24.70 4.21
N GLN A 13 -6.39 25.83 4.32
CA GLN A 13 -5.83 27.02 4.97
C GLN A 13 -5.55 26.79 6.45
N ASN A 14 -6.48 26.14 7.16
CA ASN A 14 -6.28 25.80 8.57
C ASN A 14 -5.14 24.80 8.76
N LEU A 15 -5.03 23.81 7.86
CA LEU A 15 -3.95 22.84 7.87
C LEU A 15 -2.58 23.51 7.59
N GLN A 16 -2.51 24.45 6.65
CA GLN A 16 -1.28 25.20 6.39
C GLN A 16 -0.84 26.05 7.59
N ARG A 17 -1.80 26.55 8.39
CA ARG A 17 -1.51 27.32 9.61
C ARG A 17 -0.98 26.44 10.75
N SER A 18 -1.55 25.24 10.93
CA SER A 18 -1.12 24.31 11.98
C SER A 18 0.10 23.48 11.60
N HIS A 19 0.24 23.14 10.33
CA HIS A 19 1.32 22.29 9.79
C HIS A 19 1.93 22.97 8.54
N PRO A 20 2.70 24.06 8.72
CA PRO A 20 3.22 24.84 7.59
C PRO A 20 4.21 24.06 6.72
N THR A 21 4.83 22.99 7.25
CA THR A 21 5.76 22.13 6.51
C THR A 21 5.06 21.02 5.71
N ALA A 22 3.73 20.88 5.83
CA ALA A 22 2.99 19.92 5.02
C ALA A 22 2.90 20.37 3.56
N GLU A 23 3.35 19.51 2.64
CA GLU A 23 3.23 19.78 1.21
C GLU A 23 1.86 19.34 0.69
N LYS A 24 1.29 20.12 -0.24
CA LYS A 24 0.02 19.79 -0.91
C LYS A 24 0.21 19.75 -2.42
N SER A 25 -0.37 18.74 -3.05
CA SER A 25 -0.44 18.59 -4.50
C SER A 25 -1.81 18.07 -4.93
N TYR A 26 -2.26 18.48 -6.10
CA TYR A 26 -3.54 18.06 -6.66
C TYR A 26 -3.31 16.90 -7.63
N VAL A 27 -4.02 15.79 -7.43
CA VAL A 27 -3.87 14.55 -8.20
C VAL A 27 -5.25 14.05 -8.58
N GLY A 28 -5.73 14.41 -9.77
CA GLY A 28 -7.07 14.05 -10.24
C GLY A 28 -8.15 14.62 -9.31
N GLU A 29 -8.98 13.74 -8.76
CA GLU A 29 -10.06 14.07 -7.81
C GLU A 29 -9.60 14.13 -6.34
N TYR A 30 -8.28 14.09 -6.12
CA TYR A 30 -7.70 14.04 -4.79
C TYR A 30 -6.73 15.18 -4.52
N ILE A 31 -6.63 15.52 -3.26
CA ILE A 31 -5.60 16.40 -2.71
C ILE A 31 -4.62 15.51 -1.94
N LYS A 32 -3.41 15.36 -2.48
CA LYS A 32 -2.33 14.66 -1.82
C LYS A 32 -1.67 15.63 -0.83
N ILE A 33 -1.64 15.22 0.43
CA ILE A 33 -1.00 15.95 1.52
C ILE A 33 0.13 15.06 2.03
N ILE A 34 1.34 15.61 2.07
CA ILE A 34 2.55 14.93 2.51
C ILE A 34 2.98 15.61 3.82
N ALA A 35 2.99 14.84 4.89
CA ALA A 35 3.52 15.27 6.17
C ALA A 35 5.02 14.99 6.23
N GLU A 36 5.78 15.88 6.86
CA GLU A 36 7.23 15.75 7.05
C GLU A 36 7.60 14.66 8.06
N THR A 37 6.74 14.43 9.07
CA THR A 37 6.96 13.47 10.14
C THR A 37 5.76 12.56 10.34
N ASP A 38 5.99 11.37 10.93
CA ASP A 38 4.92 10.43 11.29
C ASP A 38 3.95 11.03 12.32
N GLN A 39 4.43 11.92 13.19
CA GLN A 39 3.58 12.63 14.15
C GLN A 39 2.62 13.58 13.43
N HIS A 40 3.13 14.45 12.55
CA HIS A 40 2.29 15.34 11.74
C HIS A 40 1.31 14.55 10.87
N HIS A 41 1.73 13.39 10.34
CA HIS A 41 0.84 12.50 9.59
C HIS A 41 -0.36 12.06 10.45
N ARG A 42 -0.12 11.64 11.70
CA ARG A 42 -1.19 11.22 12.62
C ARG A 42 -2.10 12.38 12.99
N GLU A 43 -1.55 13.53 13.33
CA GLU A 43 -2.30 14.74 13.68
C GLU A 43 -3.20 15.20 12.53
N ILE A 44 -2.66 15.25 11.30
CA ILE A 44 -3.44 15.58 10.09
C ILE A 44 -4.56 14.55 9.86
N THR A 45 -4.26 13.26 10.01
CA THR A 45 -5.26 12.19 9.85
C THR A 45 -6.38 12.31 10.89
N GLN A 46 -6.02 12.66 12.14
CA GLN A 46 -6.99 12.90 13.21
C GLN A 46 -7.90 14.09 12.88
N ILE A 47 -7.34 15.20 12.39
CA ILE A 47 -8.13 16.37 11.96
C ILE A 47 -9.16 15.99 10.90
N PHE A 48 -8.78 15.14 9.94
CA PHE A 48 -9.70 14.68 8.90
C PHE A 48 -10.79 13.76 9.47
N THR A 49 -10.43 12.89 10.41
CA THR A 49 -11.36 12.02 11.13
C THR A 49 -12.38 12.84 11.92
N ASP A 50 -11.91 13.80 12.73
CA ASP A 50 -12.75 14.64 13.60
C ASP A 50 -13.72 15.51 12.79
N LYS A 51 -13.27 15.98 11.62
CA LYS A 51 -14.09 16.73 10.66
C LYS A 51 -14.98 15.85 9.78
N LYS A 52 -14.95 14.53 9.96
CA LYS A 52 -15.70 13.53 9.16
C LYS A 52 -15.47 13.68 7.66
N LEU A 53 -14.24 13.96 7.28
CA LEU A 53 -13.85 14.08 5.87
C LEU A 53 -13.64 12.70 5.26
N GLU A 54 -13.90 12.58 3.96
CA GLU A 54 -13.55 11.38 3.23
C GLU A 54 -12.10 11.47 2.75
N TYR A 55 -11.27 10.53 3.21
CA TYR A 55 -9.85 10.48 2.90
C TYR A 55 -9.33 9.04 2.98
N PHE A 56 -8.16 8.79 2.39
CA PHE A 56 -7.42 7.56 2.62
C PHE A 56 -5.94 7.83 2.86
N VAL A 57 -5.33 6.97 3.65
CA VAL A 57 -3.90 7.04 3.98
C VAL A 57 -3.12 6.17 3.00
N ILE A 58 -2.08 6.75 2.40
CA ILE A 58 -1.12 5.97 1.62
C ILE A 58 -0.04 5.50 2.59
N GLN A 59 0.06 4.19 2.78
CA GLN A 59 1.11 3.63 3.63
C GLN A 59 2.51 3.90 3.02
N PRO A 60 3.52 4.18 3.87
CA PRO A 60 4.89 4.32 3.42
C PRO A 60 5.33 3.09 2.62
N ILE A 61 6.23 3.30 1.64
CA ILE A 61 6.77 2.20 0.83
C ILE A 61 7.48 1.15 1.71
N ASN A 62 8.07 1.56 2.84
CA ASN A 62 8.71 0.65 3.78
C ASN A 62 7.73 -0.35 4.43
N ASN A 63 6.45 0.02 4.58
CA ASN A 63 5.42 -0.86 5.14
C ASN A 63 4.71 -1.69 4.08
N LYS A 64 4.99 -1.48 2.79
CA LYS A 64 4.38 -2.29 1.73
C LYS A 64 5.11 -3.63 1.63
N PRO A 65 4.39 -4.76 1.58
CA PRO A 65 5.02 -6.03 1.33
C PRO A 65 5.74 -6.02 -0.02
N LEU A 66 6.93 -6.61 -0.05
CA LEU A 66 7.69 -6.79 -1.27
C LEU A 66 7.09 -7.96 -2.05
N LYS A 67 6.67 -7.68 -3.29
CA LYS A 67 6.16 -8.70 -4.19
C LYS A 67 7.31 -9.28 -5.03
N LEU A 68 7.58 -10.56 -4.83
CA LEU A 68 8.53 -11.36 -5.58
C LEU A 68 7.79 -12.30 -6.56
N VAL A 69 8.43 -12.60 -7.68
CA VAL A 69 7.90 -13.53 -8.68
C VAL A 69 8.90 -14.65 -8.88
N ILE A 70 8.57 -15.85 -8.42
CA ILE A 70 9.41 -17.04 -8.61
C ILE A 70 8.94 -17.78 -9.87
N LYS A 71 9.87 -17.93 -10.81
CA LYS A 71 9.66 -18.67 -12.07
C LYS A 71 10.45 -19.98 -12.02
N GLY A 72 10.03 -20.97 -12.80
CA GLY A 72 10.76 -22.23 -12.94
C GLY A 72 10.50 -23.27 -11.86
N LEU A 73 9.49 -23.03 -11.00
CA LEU A 73 9.05 -24.04 -10.04
C LEU A 73 8.36 -25.21 -10.76
N PRO A 74 8.53 -26.45 -10.28
CA PRO A 74 7.80 -27.61 -10.80
C PRO A 74 6.30 -27.36 -10.79
N VAL A 75 5.59 -27.90 -11.81
CA VAL A 75 4.13 -27.81 -11.86
C VAL A 75 3.47 -28.54 -10.68
N THR A 76 4.17 -29.46 -10.04
CA THR A 76 3.70 -30.20 -8.86
C THR A 76 3.88 -29.45 -7.54
N ALA A 77 4.67 -28.37 -7.51
CA ALA A 77 4.96 -27.64 -6.28
C ALA A 77 3.69 -27.08 -5.64
N LYS A 78 3.55 -27.30 -4.32
CA LYS A 78 2.43 -26.83 -3.52
C LYS A 78 2.77 -25.51 -2.83
N TRP A 79 1.74 -24.71 -2.58
CA TRP A 79 1.82 -23.42 -1.90
C TRP A 79 2.45 -23.52 -0.51
N ASP A 80 2.05 -24.56 0.22
CA ASP A 80 2.47 -24.78 1.61
C ASP A 80 3.95 -25.16 1.69
N GLU A 81 4.43 -25.99 0.74
CA GLU A 81 5.85 -26.36 0.62
C GLU A 81 6.70 -25.12 0.31
N ILE A 82 6.29 -24.30 -0.66
CA ILE A 82 6.99 -23.05 -0.99
C ILE A 82 7.03 -22.10 0.22
N LYS A 83 5.94 -21.99 0.98
CA LYS A 83 5.88 -21.14 2.16
C LYS A 83 6.81 -21.66 3.26
N SER A 84 6.79 -22.97 3.53
CA SER A 84 7.67 -23.63 4.52
C SER A 84 9.13 -23.39 4.18
N ASP A 85 9.54 -23.68 2.95
CA ASP A 85 10.93 -23.54 2.48
C ASP A 85 11.47 -22.10 2.64
N LEU A 86 10.61 -21.10 2.41
CA LEU A 86 10.97 -19.70 2.58
C LEU A 86 11.07 -19.30 4.05
N THR A 87 10.13 -19.76 4.88
CA THR A 87 10.15 -19.52 6.33
C THR A 87 11.35 -20.18 7.00
N GLU A 88 11.72 -21.40 6.60
CA GLU A 88 12.93 -22.09 7.05
C GLU A 88 14.22 -21.31 6.71
N LYS A 89 14.20 -20.52 5.63
CA LYS A 89 15.30 -19.62 5.25
C LYS A 89 15.26 -18.27 5.96
N GLY A 90 14.36 -18.08 6.93
CA GLY A 90 14.20 -16.84 7.69
C GLY A 90 13.44 -15.75 6.95
N ILE A 91 12.71 -16.08 5.88
CA ILE A 91 11.90 -15.12 5.12
C ILE A 91 10.46 -15.16 5.65
N GLU A 92 9.98 -14.02 6.14
CA GLU A 92 8.58 -13.88 6.54
C GLU A 92 7.68 -13.73 5.30
N VAL A 93 6.86 -14.75 5.05
CA VAL A 93 5.97 -14.80 3.89
C VAL A 93 4.54 -14.47 4.31
N GLU A 94 4.06 -13.33 3.84
CA GLU A 94 2.67 -12.91 4.04
C GLU A 94 1.73 -13.78 3.20
N LYS A 95 2.03 -13.93 1.91
CA LYS A 95 1.15 -14.62 0.96
C LYS A 95 1.90 -15.26 -0.20
N VAL A 96 1.45 -16.45 -0.60
CA VAL A 96 1.87 -17.14 -1.83
C VAL A 96 0.64 -17.28 -2.73
N ALA A 97 0.70 -16.82 -3.98
CA ALA A 97 -0.44 -16.87 -4.92
C ALA A 97 -0.02 -17.15 -6.38
N GLN A 98 -0.86 -17.85 -7.16
CA GLN A 98 -0.50 -18.21 -8.54
C GLN A 98 -0.71 -17.01 -9.41
N LEU A 99 0.31 -16.68 -10.20
CA LEU A 99 0.10 -15.71 -11.25
C LEU A 99 -0.80 -16.35 -12.33
N ARG A 100 -1.86 -15.60 -12.64
CA ARG A 100 -2.86 -15.96 -13.64
C ARG A 100 -2.77 -15.00 -14.81
N GLN A 101 -3.11 -15.48 -15.99
CA GLN A 101 -3.27 -14.66 -17.17
C GLN A 101 -4.31 -13.57 -16.91
N TRP A 102 -3.98 -12.32 -17.23
CA TRP A 102 -4.85 -11.18 -16.95
C TRP A 102 -6.25 -11.34 -17.58
N LYS A 103 -6.30 -11.76 -18.85
CA LYS A 103 -7.54 -11.87 -19.64
C LYS A 103 -8.40 -13.07 -19.26
N THR A 104 -7.81 -14.27 -19.24
CA THR A 104 -8.55 -15.54 -19.07
C THR A 104 -8.68 -15.97 -17.61
N LYS A 105 -7.91 -15.36 -16.70
CA LYS A 105 -7.75 -15.78 -15.29
C LYS A 105 -7.24 -17.22 -15.11
N ASN A 106 -6.79 -17.85 -16.19
CA ASN A 106 -6.18 -19.17 -16.15
C ASN A 106 -4.76 -19.11 -15.57
N PRO A 107 -4.28 -20.19 -14.94
CA PRO A 107 -2.87 -20.38 -14.63
C PRO A 107 -1.94 -19.99 -15.78
N LEU A 108 -0.80 -19.36 -15.48
CA LEU A 108 0.24 -19.18 -16.50
C LEU A 108 0.78 -20.54 -16.97
N PRO A 109 1.17 -20.68 -18.26
CA PRO A 109 1.61 -21.96 -18.86
C PRO A 109 2.82 -22.57 -18.15
N LYS A 110 3.69 -21.71 -17.61
CA LYS A 110 4.71 -22.09 -16.62
C LYS A 110 4.14 -21.71 -15.25
N LYS A 111 4.20 -22.61 -14.25
CA LYS A 111 3.82 -22.25 -12.88
C LYS A 111 4.75 -21.13 -12.39
N ILE A 112 4.22 -19.91 -12.44
CA ILE A 112 4.85 -18.72 -11.88
C ILE A 112 4.05 -18.38 -10.63
N HIS A 113 4.74 -18.34 -9.50
CA HIS A 113 4.16 -18.00 -8.22
C HIS A 113 4.54 -16.56 -7.90
N GLY A 114 3.53 -15.74 -7.62
CA GLY A 114 3.71 -14.46 -6.96
C GLY A 114 3.78 -14.70 -5.47
N ILE A 115 4.80 -14.17 -4.83
CA ILE A 115 5.00 -14.27 -3.38
C ILE A 115 5.07 -12.85 -2.86
N GLU A 116 4.21 -12.54 -1.89
CA GLU A 116 4.23 -11.28 -1.18
C GLU A 116 4.88 -11.57 0.18
N ILE A 117 6.02 -10.94 0.42
CA ILE A 117 6.79 -11.04 1.66
C ILE A 117 6.70 -9.72 2.41
N THR A 118 6.56 -9.77 3.72
CA THR A 118 6.62 -8.56 4.55
C THR A 118 8.10 -8.20 4.73
N ARG A 119 8.44 -6.90 4.68
CA ARG A 119 9.77 -6.46 5.11
C ARG A 119 9.80 -6.56 6.64
N GLY A 120 10.61 -7.47 7.16
CA GLY A 120 10.95 -7.55 8.58
C GLY A 120 11.83 -6.38 9.03
#